data_AF-A0A7C7EQC5-F1
#
_entry.id   AF-A0A7C7EQC5-F1
#
_cell.length_a   1.000
_cell.length_b   1.000
_cell.length_c   1.000
_cell.angle_alpha   90.00
_cell.angle_beta   90.00
_cell.angle_gamma   90.00
#
_symmetry.space_group_name_H-M   'P 1'
#
loop_
_entity.id
_entity.type
_entity.pdbx_description
1 polymer ?
#
loop_
_entity_poly.entity_id
_entity_poly.type
_entity_poly.pdbx_seq_one_letter_code
_entity_poly.pdbx_strand_id
1 'polypeptide(L)'
;MKIDFQAELNPEQLKVASYTQSPLLVLAGAGSGKTRSIIYRCAYLIQHMNIKPWNILVVTFTNKAANELKQRLESLLKISVSSLWVGTFHSLCLRILRMENEHLPLKPNFSIYDTDAQKSLLKKILKEQGIDSQKVPINRVMSRISRHKNRLQMPQDLPEGYYEQASDPFNKAFHKVYTLYQQALLFNQAMDFDDILYYTAKLFQDHPEMRSKYGQRFQHVMIDEYQDTNMVQFEIIRLIVSEHHNLCVVGDDDQAIYGFRGATVRNILEFEKDYPDVKAIRLEQNYRSTMGILNLANAIIKQNRRRHVKDLWSERGEGQKPVLTQCLDENDEAEIVSQRVLELKKKGTSLGEIAVLYRTNSQSRVFENAFMQHRIPHVIVGSLHFYQRKEIRDMLAYLSVLLNTDDSESLLRIINEPARGIGNTTVNRIISYANRLRIGIWQAIGNLEAIEELGSAARKRVAAFYEMMQEMRQAATHKSASQMVELLLEELQLLELYRKGNDPQDIARAENLMEFMNSASEFDERFTEENDRTALLADFLPFVALQTDLDRVKDEDEALKLMTLHNAKGLEFEHVFIVG
;
A
#
# COMPACT_ATOMS: atom_id res chain seq x y z
N MET A 1 -16.73 -16.25 -27.59
CA MET A 1 -15.72 -17.15 -28.19
C MET A 1 -15.11 -17.94 -27.04
N LYS A 2 -15.08 -19.27 -27.09
CA LYS A 2 -14.43 -20.07 -26.02
C LYS A 2 -12.92 -19.97 -26.20
N ILE A 3 -12.18 -19.72 -25.12
CA ILE A 3 -10.72 -19.64 -25.15
C ILE A 3 -10.16 -21.03 -25.43
N ASP A 4 -9.20 -21.12 -26.35
CA ASP A 4 -8.40 -22.34 -26.54
C ASP A 4 -7.19 -22.31 -25.61
N PHE A 5 -7.36 -22.86 -24.41
CA PHE A 5 -6.32 -22.86 -23.38
C PHE A 5 -5.06 -23.65 -23.80
N GLN A 6 -5.18 -24.64 -24.69
CA GLN A 6 -4.03 -25.44 -25.13
C GLN A 6 -3.15 -24.67 -26.10
N ALA A 7 -3.75 -23.81 -26.94
CA ALA A 7 -3.00 -22.94 -27.84
C ALA A 7 -2.30 -21.79 -27.10
N GLU A 8 -2.88 -21.33 -25.98
CA GLU A 8 -2.40 -20.14 -25.26
C GLU A 8 -1.39 -20.44 -24.13
N LEU A 9 -1.34 -21.67 -23.62
CA LEU A 9 -0.56 -22.01 -22.43
C LEU A 9 0.40 -23.15 -22.70
N ASN A 10 1.59 -23.08 -22.11
CA ASN A 10 2.47 -24.24 -22.05
C ASN A 10 1.84 -25.35 -21.16
N PRO A 11 2.35 -26.60 -21.22
CA PRO A 11 1.76 -27.70 -20.47
C PRO A 11 1.66 -27.49 -18.95
N GLU A 12 2.64 -26.83 -18.33
CA GLU A 12 2.63 -26.58 -16.88
C GLU A 12 1.64 -25.46 -16.49
N GLN A 13 1.59 -24.38 -17.27
CA GLN A 13 0.61 -23.31 -17.09
C GLN A 13 -0.82 -23.81 -17.33
N LEU A 14 -1.03 -24.71 -18.30
CA LEU A 14 -2.33 -25.35 -18.52
C LEU A 14 -2.74 -26.21 -17.32
N LYS A 15 -1.80 -26.94 -16.70
CA LYS A 15 -2.07 -27.67 -15.44
C LYS A 15 -2.45 -26.69 -14.32
N VAL A 16 -1.76 -25.54 -14.19
CA VAL A 16 -2.12 -24.51 -13.20
C VAL A 16 -3.53 -23.98 -13.46
N ALA A 17 -3.92 -23.73 -14.71
CA ALA A 17 -5.24 -23.21 -15.03
C ALA A 17 -6.35 -24.24 -14.76
N SER A 18 -6.12 -25.52 -15.09
CA SER A 18 -7.15 -26.56 -15.06
C SER A 18 -7.26 -27.35 -13.74
N TYR A 19 -6.25 -27.33 -12.87
CA TYR A 19 -6.25 -28.11 -11.64
C TYR A 19 -7.05 -27.45 -10.50
N THR A 20 -8.29 -27.85 -10.27
CA THR A 20 -9.22 -27.12 -9.36
C THR A 20 -9.73 -27.93 -8.18
N GLN A 21 -9.18 -29.13 -7.93
CA GLN A 21 -9.73 -30.14 -7.02
C GLN A 21 -9.18 -30.11 -5.59
N SER A 22 -8.00 -29.55 -5.36
CA SER A 22 -7.35 -29.47 -4.05
C SER A 22 -6.49 -28.20 -3.95
N PRO A 23 -5.89 -27.89 -2.78
CA PRO A 23 -4.91 -26.82 -2.66
C PRO A 23 -3.82 -26.94 -3.73
N LEU A 24 -3.46 -25.81 -4.33
CA LEU A 24 -2.48 -25.74 -5.40
C LEU A 24 -1.34 -24.81 -4.99
N LEU A 25 -0.12 -25.34 -4.94
CA LEU A 25 1.11 -24.57 -4.77
C LEU A 25 1.80 -24.43 -6.13
N VAL A 26 1.86 -23.21 -6.64
CA VAL A 26 2.57 -22.89 -7.88
C VAL A 26 3.91 -22.25 -7.54
N LEU A 27 4.98 -23.04 -7.63
CA LEU A 27 6.36 -22.60 -7.45
C LEU A 27 6.85 -22.02 -8.77
N ALA A 28 6.78 -20.70 -8.88
CA ALA A 28 6.97 -20.02 -10.15
C ALA A 28 8.20 -19.11 -10.10
N GLY A 29 9.22 -19.44 -10.88
CA GLY A 29 10.43 -18.63 -10.96
C GLY A 29 10.19 -17.20 -11.45
N ALA A 30 11.19 -16.35 -11.31
CA ALA A 30 11.19 -15.03 -11.93
C ALA A 30 10.87 -15.15 -13.43
N GLY A 31 9.98 -14.29 -13.95
CA GLY A 31 9.64 -14.25 -15.38
C GLY A 31 8.94 -15.50 -15.95
N SER A 32 8.41 -16.39 -15.11
CA SER A 32 7.79 -17.66 -15.55
C SER A 32 6.30 -17.58 -15.95
N GLY A 33 5.72 -16.38 -15.93
CA GLY A 33 4.31 -16.17 -16.23
C GLY A 33 3.37 -16.44 -15.06
N LYS A 34 3.77 -16.08 -13.82
CA LYS A 34 2.93 -16.11 -12.60
C LYS A 34 1.55 -15.50 -12.83
N THR A 35 1.53 -14.22 -13.18
CA THR A 35 0.30 -13.45 -13.41
C THR A 35 -0.52 -14.02 -14.57
N ARG A 36 0.15 -14.47 -15.66
CA ARG A 36 -0.53 -15.14 -16.79
C ARG A 36 -1.27 -16.39 -16.30
N SER A 37 -0.63 -17.21 -15.46
CA SER A 37 -1.23 -18.43 -14.93
C SER A 37 -2.47 -18.14 -14.07
N ILE A 38 -2.43 -17.10 -13.23
CA ILE A 38 -3.59 -16.68 -12.42
C ILE A 38 -4.74 -16.19 -13.32
N ILE A 39 -4.45 -15.32 -14.30
CA ILE A 39 -5.47 -14.80 -15.24
C ILE A 39 -6.17 -15.95 -15.98
N TYR A 40 -5.39 -16.88 -16.53
CA TYR A 40 -5.96 -18.00 -17.27
C TYR A 40 -6.69 -18.99 -16.36
N ARG A 41 -6.26 -19.17 -15.11
CA ARG A 41 -7.02 -19.92 -14.11
C ARG A 41 -8.38 -19.28 -13.83
N CYS A 42 -8.44 -17.97 -13.61
CA CYS A 42 -9.71 -17.24 -13.47
C CYS A 42 -10.60 -17.46 -14.70
N ALA A 43 -10.04 -17.33 -15.92
CA ALA A 43 -10.77 -17.53 -17.15
C ALA A 43 -11.30 -18.97 -17.29
N TYR A 44 -10.52 -19.96 -16.87
CA TYR A 44 -10.92 -21.37 -16.86
C TYR A 44 -12.07 -21.62 -15.89
N LEU A 45 -11.98 -21.10 -14.66
CA LEU A 45 -13.06 -21.20 -13.65
C LEU A 45 -14.38 -20.61 -14.18
N ILE A 46 -14.30 -19.46 -14.85
CA ILE A 46 -15.49 -18.76 -15.37
C ILE A 46 -16.07 -19.47 -16.61
N GLN A 47 -15.25 -19.77 -17.63
CA GLN A 47 -15.76 -20.30 -18.91
C GLN A 47 -16.00 -21.81 -18.91
N HIS A 48 -15.11 -22.59 -18.27
CA HIS A 48 -15.19 -24.06 -18.28
C HIS A 48 -15.96 -24.60 -17.09
N MET A 49 -15.74 -24.05 -15.88
CA MET A 49 -16.41 -24.52 -14.67
C MET A 49 -17.69 -23.74 -14.34
N ASN A 50 -18.01 -22.70 -15.11
CA ASN A 50 -19.20 -21.85 -14.92
C ASN A 50 -19.28 -21.23 -13.51
N ILE A 51 -18.14 -20.96 -12.88
CA ILE A 51 -18.04 -20.25 -11.60
C ILE A 51 -18.35 -18.78 -11.85
N LYS A 52 -19.21 -18.22 -11.00
CA LYS A 52 -19.57 -16.79 -11.08
C LYS A 52 -18.38 -15.92 -10.65
N PRO A 53 -18.09 -14.79 -11.31
CA PRO A 53 -16.92 -13.97 -10.96
C PRO A 53 -16.90 -13.53 -9.49
N TRP A 54 -18.05 -13.21 -8.89
CA TRP A 54 -18.14 -12.84 -7.46
C TRP A 54 -17.84 -13.97 -6.47
N ASN A 55 -17.70 -15.21 -6.94
CA ASN A 55 -17.28 -16.35 -6.14
C ASN A 55 -15.76 -16.61 -6.18
N ILE A 56 -15.01 -15.75 -6.86
CA ILE A 56 -13.56 -15.88 -7.00
C ILE A 56 -12.90 -14.70 -6.28
N LEU A 57 -11.91 -15.01 -5.44
CA LEU A 57 -11.07 -14.06 -4.74
C LEU A 57 -9.64 -14.15 -5.27
N VAL A 58 -9.07 -13.02 -5.68
CA VAL A 58 -7.67 -12.91 -6.12
C VAL A 58 -6.97 -11.85 -5.30
N VAL A 59 -5.92 -12.24 -4.59
CA VAL A 59 -5.11 -11.35 -3.77
C VAL A 59 -3.77 -11.09 -4.47
N THR A 60 -3.43 -9.82 -4.67
CA THR A 60 -2.15 -9.38 -5.27
C THR A 60 -1.34 -8.55 -4.28
N PHE A 61 -0.06 -8.33 -4.57
CA PHE A 61 0.81 -7.52 -3.71
C PHE A 61 0.58 -6.00 -3.85
N THR A 62 0.26 -5.52 -5.07
CA THR A 62 0.02 -4.10 -5.36
C THR A 62 -1.33 -3.86 -6.01
N ASN A 63 -1.82 -2.61 -5.93
CA ASN A 63 -3.08 -2.22 -6.59
C ASN A 63 -2.91 -2.18 -8.11
N LYS A 64 -1.73 -1.78 -8.61
CA LYS A 64 -1.40 -1.86 -10.04
C LYS A 64 -1.54 -3.29 -10.58
N ALA A 65 -1.00 -4.29 -9.87
CA ALA A 65 -1.11 -5.69 -10.27
C ALA A 65 -2.57 -6.18 -10.26
N ALA A 66 -3.38 -5.75 -9.29
CA ALA A 66 -4.81 -6.06 -9.26
C ALA A 66 -5.55 -5.49 -10.49
N ASN A 67 -5.30 -4.22 -10.82
CA ASN A 67 -5.92 -3.54 -11.95
C ASN A 67 -5.49 -4.15 -13.29
N GLU A 68 -4.19 -4.43 -13.47
CA GLU A 68 -3.66 -5.08 -14.67
C GLU A 68 -4.26 -6.48 -14.87
N LEU A 69 -4.38 -7.25 -13.78
CA LEU A 69 -5.01 -8.57 -13.80
C LEU A 69 -6.46 -8.48 -14.26
N LYS A 70 -7.22 -7.53 -13.71
CA LYS A 70 -8.63 -7.30 -14.06
C LYS A 70 -8.78 -6.92 -15.53
N GLN A 71 -8.04 -5.91 -16.01
CA GLN A 71 -8.07 -5.46 -17.40
C GLN A 71 -7.72 -6.58 -18.38
N ARG A 72 -6.68 -7.37 -18.09
CA ARG A 72 -6.28 -8.50 -18.93
C ARG A 72 -7.34 -9.59 -18.95
N LEU A 73 -7.97 -9.87 -17.81
CA LEU A 73 -9.03 -10.86 -17.73
C LEU A 73 -10.30 -10.41 -18.49
N GLU A 74 -10.68 -9.14 -18.40
CA GLU A 74 -11.80 -8.57 -19.17
C GLU A 74 -11.55 -8.61 -20.67
N SER A 75 -10.34 -8.23 -21.09
CA SER A 75 -9.90 -8.32 -22.49
C SER A 75 -9.96 -9.77 -23.00
N LEU A 76 -9.49 -10.72 -22.19
CA LEU A 76 -9.46 -12.15 -22.53
C LEU A 76 -10.87 -12.75 -22.61
N LEU A 77 -11.74 -12.44 -21.66
CA LEU A 77 -13.10 -13.01 -21.61
C LEU A 77 -14.13 -12.25 -22.46
N LYS A 78 -13.86 -10.98 -22.79
CA LYS A 78 -14.79 -10.04 -23.42
C LYS A 78 -16.10 -9.89 -22.65
N ILE A 79 -16.02 -9.98 -21.32
CA ILE A 79 -17.13 -9.75 -20.39
C ILE A 79 -16.62 -8.84 -19.27
N SER A 80 -17.52 -8.09 -18.64
CA SER A 80 -17.19 -7.37 -17.42
C SER A 80 -16.87 -8.36 -16.30
N VAL A 81 -15.76 -8.12 -15.58
CA VAL A 81 -15.42 -8.86 -14.36
C VAL A 81 -15.43 -7.95 -13.14
N SER A 82 -16.19 -6.85 -13.18
CA SER A 82 -16.32 -5.89 -12.06
C SER A 82 -16.76 -6.54 -10.75
N SER A 83 -17.55 -7.62 -10.83
CA SER A 83 -18.02 -8.39 -9.67
C SER A 83 -16.97 -9.33 -9.07
N LEU A 84 -15.84 -9.56 -9.76
CA LEU A 84 -14.69 -10.33 -9.26
C LEU A 84 -14.03 -9.59 -8.09
N TRP A 85 -13.66 -10.31 -7.04
CA TRP A 85 -12.92 -9.72 -5.93
C TRP A 85 -11.42 -9.82 -6.20
N VAL A 86 -10.84 -8.75 -6.74
CA VAL A 86 -9.38 -8.61 -6.95
C VAL A 86 -8.88 -7.42 -6.15
N GLY A 87 -7.77 -7.58 -5.43
CA GLY A 87 -7.16 -6.48 -4.70
C GLY A 87 -5.96 -6.90 -3.87
N THR A 88 -5.41 -5.95 -3.11
CA THR A 88 -4.41 -6.26 -2.08
C THR A 88 -5.09 -6.79 -0.83
N PHE A 89 -4.31 -7.40 0.07
CA PHE A 89 -4.82 -7.81 1.37
C PHE A 89 -5.54 -6.66 2.09
N HIS A 90 -4.93 -5.48 2.14
CA HIS A 90 -5.52 -4.34 2.84
C HIS A 90 -6.78 -3.82 2.17
N SER A 91 -6.84 -3.73 0.83
CA SER A 91 -8.04 -3.24 0.15
C SER A 91 -9.21 -4.20 0.30
N LEU A 92 -8.96 -5.51 0.23
CA LEU A 92 -9.98 -6.55 0.41
C LEU A 92 -10.45 -6.63 1.87
N CYS A 93 -9.54 -6.60 2.84
CA CYS A 93 -9.87 -6.59 4.27
C CYS A 93 -10.67 -5.33 4.64
N LEU A 94 -10.27 -4.16 4.13
CA LEU A 94 -10.99 -2.91 4.35
C LEU A 94 -12.41 -2.96 3.75
N ARG A 95 -12.57 -3.53 2.55
CA ARG A 95 -13.89 -3.74 1.94
C ARG A 95 -14.78 -4.61 2.83
N ILE A 96 -14.23 -5.70 3.38
CA ILE A 96 -14.94 -6.58 4.33
C ILE A 96 -15.33 -5.81 5.60
N LEU A 97 -14.39 -5.10 6.22
CA LEU A 97 -14.65 -4.33 7.44
C LEU A 97 -15.70 -3.23 7.26
N ARG A 98 -15.75 -2.60 6.09
CA ARG A 98 -16.80 -1.61 5.78
C ARG A 98 -18.17 -2.26 5.58
N MET A 99 -18.24 -3.45 4.97
CA MET A 99 -19.48 -4.21 4.81
C MET A 99 -20.00 -4.74 6.14
N GLU A 100 -19.11 -5.21 7.01
CA GLU A 100 -19.44 -5.82 8.31
C GLU A 100 -19.16 -4.86 9.48
N ASN A 101 -19.34 -3.55 9.27
CA ASN A 101 -18.98 -2.53 10.25
C ASN A 101 -19.70 -2.69 11.60
N GLU A 102 -20.88 -3.30 11.63
CA GLU A 102 -21.64 -3.58 12.86
C GLU A 102 -20.88 -4.46 13.87
N HIS A 103 -19.88 -5.21 13.41
CA HIS A 103 -19.00 -6.04 14.25
C HIS A 103 -17.77 -5.30 14.77
N LEU A 104 -17.60 -4.02 14.41
CA LEU A 104 -16.40 -3.25 14.74
C LEU A 104 -16.65 -2.25 15.87
N PRO A 105 -15.61 -1.92 16.67
CA PRO A 105 -15.69 -0.87 17.68
C PRO A 105 -15.64 0.55 17.08
N LEU A 106 -15.90 0.70 15.78
CA LEU A 106 -15.64 1.90 14.98
C LEU A 106 -16.82 2.18 14.03
N LYS A 107 -17.11 3.45 13.79
CA LYS A 107 -18.11 3.90 12.81
C LYS A 107 -17.68 3.54 11.37
N PRO A 108 -18.60 3.45 10.39
CA PRO A 108 -18.30 3.05 9.01
C PRO A 108 -17.25 3.90 8.29
N ASN A 109 -17.10 5.14 8.72
CA ASN A 109 -16.31 6.19 8.09
C ASN A 109 -14.97 6.43 8.80
N PHE A 110 -14.40 5.41 9.43
CA PHE A 110 -13.14 5.53 10.15
C PHE A 110 -11.98 6.00 9.24
N SER A 111 -11.07 6.80 9.82
CA SER A 111 -9.86 7.28 9.16
C SER A 111 -8.80 6.18 9.08
N ILE A 112 -7.94 6.23 8.05
CA ILE A 112 -6.79 5.32 7.92
C ILE A 112 -5.51 6.11 8.18
N TYR A 113 -4.77 5.75 9.23
CA TYR A 113 -3.58 6.46 9.67
C TYR A 113 -2.32 5.94 8.97
N ASP A 114 -1.73 6.80 8.14
CA ASP A 114 -0.43 6.57 7.55
C ASP A 114 0.71 6.57 8.58
N THR A 115 1.91 6.18 8.15
CA THR A 115 3.11 6.12 9.02
C THR A 115 3.39 7.42 9.77
N ASP A 116 3.10 8.57 9.17
CA ASP A 116 3.42 9.86 9.77
C ASP A 116 2.32 10.35 10.72
N ALA A 117 1.05 10.05 10.44
CA ALA A 117 -0.05 10.23 11.38
C ALA A 117 0.18 9.37 12.63
N GLN A 118 0.63 8.12 12.46
CA GLN A 118 1.03 7.26 13.58
C GLN A 118 2.20 7.86 14.38
N LYS A 119 3.25 8.39 13.71
CA LYS A 119 4.36 9.09 14.39
C LYS A 119 3.89 10.34 15.12
N SER A 120 2.98 11.13 14.54
CA SER A 120 2.41 12.33 15.17
C SER A 120 1.70 11.97 16.46
N LEU A 121 0.80 10.97 16.39
CA LEU A 121 0.05 10.49 17.52
C LEU A 121 0.97 9.94 18.63
N LEU A 122 1.97 9.13 18.27
CA LEU A 122 2.95 8.60 19.23
C LEU A 122 3.80 9.71 19.87
N LYS A 123 4.22 10.73 19.12
CA LYS A 123 4.94 11.89 19.68
C LYS A 123 4.10 12.58 20.76
N LYS A 124 2.80 12.78 20.50
CA LYS A 124 1.87 13.38 21.44
C LYS A 124 1.73 12.53 22.71
N ILE A 125 1.52 11.23 22.56
CA ILE A 125 1.43 10.28 23.69
C ILE A 125 2.70 10.31 24.54
N LEU A 126 3.89 10.21 23.94
CA LEU A 126 5.14 10.24 24.69
C LEU A 126 5.31 11.55 25.46
N LYS A 127 4.99 12.68 24.84
CA LYS A 127 5.06 14.01 25.47
C LYS A 127 4.10 14.14 26.65
N GLU A 128 2.84 13.74 26.48
CA GLU A 128 1.81 13.80 27.53
C GLU A 128 2.14 12.89 28.72
N GLN A 129 2.79 11.76 28.48
CA GLN A 129 3.21 10.83 29.52
C GLN A 129 4.58 11.17 30.14
N GLY A 130 5.25 12.23 29.68
CA GLY A 130 6.59 12.60 30.16
C GLY A 130 7.67 11.56 29.84
N ILE A 131 7.49 10.80 28.76
CA ILE A 131 8.42 9.72 28.35
C ILE A 131 9.48 10.31 27.41
N ASP A 132 10.75 10.06 27.73
CA ASP A 132 11.90 10.47 26.93
C ASP A 132 11.94 9.73 25.57
N SER A 133 11.81 10.49 24.49
CA SER A 133 11.80 9.97 23.11
C SER A 133 13.14 9.40 22.66
N GLN A 134 14.25 9.73 23.33
CA GLN A 134 15.54 9.08 23.07
C GLN A 134 15.59 7.66 23.65
N LYS A 135 14.99 7.45 24.82
CA LYS A 135 14.90 6.13 25.47
C LYS A 135 13.83 5.25 24.84
N VAL A 136 12.78 5.87 24.28
CA VAL A 136 11.67 5.19 23.62
C VAL A 136 11.52 5.70 22.18
N PRO A 137 12.39 5.25 21.25
CA PRO A 137 12.33 5.72 19.86
C PRO A 137 11.03 5.28 19.18
N ILE A 138 10.33 6.24 18.56
CA ILE A 138 9.01 6.03 17.94
C ILE A 138 9.03 4.92 16.90
N ASN A 139 10.02 4.88 16.02
CA ASN A 139 10.13 3.83 15.00
C ASN A 139 10.26 2.43 15.64
N ARG A 140 10.97 2.31 16.77
CA ARG A 140 11.09 1.05 17.52
C ARG A 140 9.75 0.65 18.15
N VAL A 141 8.97 1.62 18.65
CA VAL A 141 7.61 1.41 19.16
C VAL A 141 6.69 0.90 18.03
N MET A 142 6.63 1.63 16.91
CA MET A 142 5.80 1.26 15.75
C MET A 142 6.12 -0.16 15.24
N SER A 143 7.40 -0.48 15.03
CA SER A 143 7.80 -1.82 14.59
C SER A 143 7.42 -2.91 15.60
N ARG A 144 7.40 -2.60 16.91
CA ARG A 144 6.98 -3.57 17.93
C ARG A 144 5.46 -3.72 17.99
N ILE A 145 4.70 -2.63 17.87
CA ILE A 145 3.24 -2.65 17.75
C ILE A 145 2.83 -3.49 16.54
N SER A 146 3.40 -3.20 15.37
CA SER A 146 3.15 -3.94 14.13
C SER A 146 3.41 -5.43 14.30
N ARG A 147 4.51 -5.82 14.96
CA ARG A 147 4.81 -7.22 15.25
C ARG A 147 3.76 -7.92 16.12
N HIS A 148 3.17 -7.22 17.08
CA HIS A 148 2.12 -7.78 17.93
C HIS A 148 0.79 -7.90 17.18
N LYS A 149 0.38 -6.87 16.44
CA LYS A 149 -0.82 -6.91 15.59
C LYS A 149 -0.74 -8.03 14.54
N ASN A 150 0.42 -8.21 13.90
CA ASN A 150 0.69 -9.30 12.96
C ASN A 150 0.62 -10.71 13.59
N ARG A 151 0.63 -10.82 14.92
CA ARG A 151 0.45 -12.06 15.68
C ARG A 151 -0.90 -12.14 16.38
N LEU A 152 -1.84 -11.25 16.02
CA LEU A 152 -3.16 -11.15 16.62
C LEU A 152 -3.13 -10.87 18.12
N GLN A 153 -2.20 -10.02 18.56
CA GLN A 153 -2.06 -9.61 19.95
C GLN A 153 -2.31 -8.11 20.08
N MET A 154 -3.33 -7.74 20.85
CA MET A 154 -3.59 -6.39 21.32
C MET A 154 -2.99 -6.17 22.72
N PRO A 155 -2.96 -4.93 23.25
CA PRO A 155 -2.37 -4.65 24.55
C PRO A 155 -2.94 -5.52 25.69
N GLN A 156 -4.23 -5.86 25.64
CA GLN A 156 -4.90 -6.73 26.61
C GLN A 156 -4.50 -8.21 26.52
N ASP A 157 -3.97 -8.66 25.37
CA ASP A 157 -3.55 -10.06 25.16
C ASP A 157 -2.10 -10.30 25.59
N LEU A 158 -1.38 -9.23 25.95
CA LEU A 158 -0.01 -9.31 26.42
C LEU A 158 0.00 -9.73 27.90
N PRO A 159 0.83 -10.72 28.29
CA PRO A 159 0.88 -11.16 29.68
C PRO A 159 1.23 -9.99 30.62
N GLU A 160 0.50 -9.87 31.72
CA GLU A 160 0.74 -8.86 32.74
C GLU A 160 2.18 -8.98 33.26
N GLY A 161 2.92 -7.88 33.33
CA GLY A 161 4.33 -7.86 33.73
C GLY A 161 5.35 -8.32 32.68
N TYR A 162 4.95 -8.81 31.49
CA TYR A 162 5.88 -9.30 30.44
C TYR A 162 6.96 -8.29 30.06
N TYR A 163 6.60 -7.00 30.10
CA TYR A 163 7.47 -5.89 29.77
C TYR A 163 7.98 -5.11 30.98
N GLU A 164 7.30 -5.23 32.12
CA GLU A 164 7.57 -4.43 33.32
C GLU A 164 8.75 -4.98 34.13
N GLN A 165 9.01 -6.28 34.02
CA GLN A 165 10.18 -6.93 34.63
C GLN A 165 11.48 -6.69 33.85
N ALA A 166 11.42 -6.10 32.67
CA ALA A 166 12.61 -5.85 31.85
C ALA A 166 13.43 -4.66 32.40
N SER A 167 14.76 -4.79 32.39
CA SER A 167 15.68 -3.70 32.78
C SER A 167 15.68 -2.53 31.78
N ASP A 168 15.38 -2.81 30.51
CA ASP A 168 15.35 -1.83 29.40
C ASP A 168 14.19 -0.81 29.59
N PRO A 169 14.47 0.51 29.71
CA PRO A 169 13.46 1.56 29.78
C PRO A 169 12.42 1.50 28.66
N PHE A 170 12.81 1.07 27.46
CA PHE A 170 11.89 0.89 26.35
C PHE A 170 10.80 -0.14 26.68
N ASN A 171 11.18 -1.30 27.19
CA ASN A 171 10.24 -2.37 27.50
C ASN A 171 9.27 -1.91 28.59
N LYS A 172 9.75 -1.31 29.69
CA LYS A 172 8.88 -0.81 30.77
C LYS A 172 7.79 0.16 30.29
N ALA A 173 8.12 1.02 29.33
CA ALA A 173 7.17 1.98 28.78
C ALA A 173 6.26 1.40 27.68
N PHE A 174 6.69 0.32 27.02
CA PHE A 174 6.07 -0.15 25.78
C PHE A 174 4.60 -0.53 25.95
N HIS A 175 4.24 -1.31 26.98
CA HIS A 175 2.86 -1.77 27.18
C HIS A 175 1.90 -0.59 27.39
N LYS A 176 2.30 0.37 28.23
CA LYS A 176 1.54 1.61 28.46
C LYS A 176 1.39 2.44 27.18
N VAL A 177 2.48 2.63 26.43
CA VAL A 177 2.45 3.40 25.18
C VAL A 177 1.55 2.72 24.14
N TYR A 178 1.64 1.40 24.00
CA TYR A 178 0.80 0.65 23.07
C TYR A 178 -0.69 0.72 23.46
N THR A 179 -1.00 0.61 24.75
CA THR A 179 -2.37 0.76 25.26
C THR A 179 -2.94 2.14 24.92
N LEU A 180 -2.22 3.21 25.23
CA LEU A 180 -2.65 4.57 24.94
C LEU A 180 -2.78 4.84 23.43
N TYR A 181 -1.90 4.25 22.63
CA TYR A 181 -1.94 4.35 21.19
C TYR A 181 -3.23 3.73 20.61
N GLN A 182 -3.58 2.50 21.00
CA GLN A 182 -4.82 1.87 20.54
C GLN A 182 -6.07 2.60 21.05
N GLN A 183 -6.07 3.08 22.30
CA GLN A 183 -7.17 3.88 22.83
C GLN A 183 -7.35 5.18 22.04
N ALA A 184 -6.25 5.84 21.67
CA ALA A 184 -6.31 7.07 20.90
C ALA A 184 -6.79 6.82 19.46
N LEU A 185 -6.40 5.72 18.81
CA LEU A 185 -6.95 5.35 17.50
C LEU A 185 -8.48 5.16 17.57
N LEU A 186 -8.98 4.42 18.56
CA LEU A 186 -10.42 4.22 18.76
C LEU A 186 -11.15 5.54 19.04
N PHE A 187 -10.59 6.40 19.89
CA PHE A 187 -11.16 7.72 20.18
C PHE A 187 -11.27 8.59 18.93
N ASN A 188 -10.26 8.55 18.06
CA ASN A 188 -10.25 9.29 16.79
C ASN A 188 -11.07 8.61 15.67
N GLN A 189 -11.73 7.48 15.97
CA GLN A 189 -12.39 6.64 14.96
C GLN A 189 -11.44 6.32 13.80
N ALA A 190 -10.24 5.83 14.12
CA ALA A 190 -9.18 5.56 13.15
C ALA A 190 -8.62 4.14 13.29
N MET A 191 -8.09 3.62 12.19
CA MET A 191 -7.30 2.39 12.12
C MET A 191 -5.94 2.69 11.50
N ASP A 192 -4.89 2.01 11.94
CA ASP A 192 -3.68 1.88 11.12
C ASP A 192 -3.78 0.68 10.16
N PHE A 193 -2.78 0.51 9.30
CA PHE A 193 -2.77 -0.60 8.33
C PHE A 193 -2.80 -1.98 8.99
N ASP A 194 -2.12 -2.14 10.12
CA ASP A 194 -2.07 -3.43 10.82
C ASP A 194 -3.42 -3.73 11.52
N ASP A 195 -4.16 -2.71 11.97
CA ASP A 195 -5.52 -2.85 12.51
C ASP A 195 -6.49 -3.41 11.47
N ILE A 196 -6.37 -2.99 10.20
CA ILE A 196 -7.23 -3.50 9.12
C ILE A 196 -7.10 -5.03 9.04
N LEU A 197 -5.88 -5.56 9.07
CA LEU A 197 -5.65 -7.01 9.02
C LEU A 197 -6.09 -7.68 10.34
N TYR A 198 -5.75 -7.08 11.47
CA TYR A 198 -6.11 -7.60 12.79
C TYR A 198 -7.62 -7.76 12.96
N TYR A 199 -8.40 -6.71 12.68
CA TYR A 199 -9.85 -6.72 12.86
C TYR A 199 -10.53 -7.68 11.88
N THR A 200 -10.02 -7.83 10.65
CA THR A 200 -10.57 -8.83 9.71
C THR A 200 -10.30 -10.26 10.20
N ALA A 201 -9.10 -10.54 10.71
CA ALA A 201 -8.82 -11.85 11.29
C ALA A 201 -9.70 -12.13 12.51
N LYS A 202 -9.88 -11.15 13.41
CA LYS A 202 -10.75 -11.27 14.57
C LYS A 202 -12.22 -11.46 14.19
N LEU A 203 -12.71 -10.72 13.20
CA LEU A 203 -14.05 -10.92 12.64
C LEU A 203 -14.28 -12.40 12.30
N PHE A 204 -13.35 -13.04 11.58
CA PHE A 204 -13.50 -14.45 11.19
C PHE A 204 -13.23 -15.48 12.32
N GLN A 205 -12.45 -15.11 13.33
CA GLN A 205 -12.23 -15.95 14.51
C GLN A 205 -13.45 -15.94 15.44
N ASP A 206 -14.00 -14.75 15.68
CA ASP A 206 -15.01 -14.51 16.71
C ASP A 206 -16.45 -14.70 16.17
N HIS A 207 -16.66 -14.56 14.85
CA HIS A 207 -17.96 -14.70 14.18
C HIS A 207 -17.95 -15.85 13.13
N PRO A 208 -18.24 -17.11 13.53
CA PRO A 208 -18.33 -18.25 12.62
C PRO A 208 -19.28 -18.05 11.44
N GLU A 209 -20.36 -17.30 11.63
CA GLU A 209 -21.33 -16.91 10.60
C GLU A 209 -20.69 -16.05 9.51
N MET A 210 -19.79 -15.13 9.87
CA MET A 210 -19.05 -14.32 8.91
C MET A 210 -18.03 -15.17 8.16
N ARG A 211 -17.32 -16.04 8.88
CA ARG A 211 -16.41 -17.01 8.23
C ARG A 211 -17.15 -17.86 7.19
N SER A 212 -18.33 -18.38 7.51
CA SER A 212 -19.11 -19.19 6.57
C SER A 212 -19.68 -18.35 5.41
N LYS A 213 -20.20 -17.14 5.69
CA LYS A 213 -20.66 -16.18 4.66
C LYS A 213 -19.59 -15.94 3.60
N TYR A 214 -18.37 -15.65 4.02
CA TYR A 214 -17.26 -15.37 3.10
C TYR A 214 -16.63 -16.64 2.50
N GLY A 215 -16.59 -17.75 3.23
CA GLY A 215 -16.14 -19.05 2.69
C GLY A 215 -17.06 -19.58 1.58
N GLN A 216 -18.37 -19.51 1.78
CA GLN A 216 -19.37 -19.89 0.75
C GLN A 216 -19.33 -18.95 -0.45
N ARG A 217 -19.06 -17.66 -0.22
CA ARG A 217 -18.86 -16.69 -1.29
C ARG A 217 -17.61 -17.03 -2.08
N PHE A 218 -16.45 -17.08 -1.44
CA PHE A 218 -15.15 -17.25 -2.09
C PHE A 218 -14.80 -18.71 -2.35
N GLN A 219 -15.58 -19.35 -3.21
CA GLN A 219 -15.42 -20.76 -3.59
C GLN A 219 -14.04 -21.08 -4.16
N HIS A 220 -13.34 -20.09 -4.75
CA HIS A 220 -11.95 -20.22 -5.19
C HIS A 220 -11.14 -19.00 -4.75
N VAL A 221 -10.03 -19.25 -4.05
CA VAL A 221 -9.10 -18.22 -3.60
C VAL A 221 -7.76 -18.38 -4.30
N MET A 222 -7.24 -17.30 -4.85
CA MET A 222 -5.92 -17.22 -5.50
C MET A 222 -5.08 -16.14 -4.84
N ILE A 223 -3.81 -16.42 -4.58
CA ILE A 223 -2.88 -15.45 -3.98
C ILE A 223 -1.61 -15.40 -4.81
N ASP A 224 -1.28 -14.22 -5.31
CA ASP A 224 0.01 -13.93 -5.94
C ASP A 224 1.03 -13.48 -4.89
N GLU A 225 2.32 -13.63 -5.20
CA GLU A 225 3.44 -13.26 -4.33
C GLU A 225 3.33 -13.83 -2.89
N TYR A 226 2.90 -15.08 -2.77
CA TYR A 226 2.58 -15.70 -1.48
C TYR A 226 3.75 -15.73 -0.47
N GLN A 227 5.00 -15.70 -0.96
CA GLN A 227 6.20 -15.63 -0.13
C GLN A 227 6.32 -14.34 0.70
N ASP A 228 5.61 -13.28 0.31
CA ASP A 228 5.62 -11.99 1.01
C ASP A 228 4.50 -11.86 2.04
N THR A 229 3.71 -12.91 2.24
CA THR A 229 2.63 -12.90 3.22
C THR A 229 3.17 -12.93 4.65
N ASN A 230 2.51 -12.21 5.56
CA ASN A 230 2.78 -12.27 6.99
C ASN A 230 1.84 -13.27 7.70
N MET A 231 1.98 -13.43 9.01
CA MET A 231 1.20 -14.42 9.78
C MET A 231 -0.30 -14.08 9.86
N VAL A 232 -0.68 -12.82 9.99
CA VAL A 232 -2.10 -12.43 10.04
C VAL A 232 -2.78 -12.62 8.68
N GLN A 233 -2.10 -12.30 7.59
CA GLN A 233 -2.57 -12.56 6.22
C GLN A 233 -2.77 -14.06 5.98
N PHE A 234 -1.82 -14.89 6.40
CA PHE A 234 -1.97 -16.35 6.38
C PHE A 234 -3.22 -16.79 7.13
N GLU A 235 -3.44 -16.30 8.35
CA GLU A 235 -4.57 -16.68 9.18
C GLU A 235 -5.91 -16.27 8.56
N ILE A 236 -6.02 -15.06 8.00
CA ILE A 236 -7.22 -14.60 7.28
C ILE A 236 -7.58 -15.58 6.16
N ILE A 237 -6.59 -15.95 5.33
CA ILE A 237 -6.82 -16.86 4.20
C ILE A 237 -7.21 -18.24 4.71
N ARG A 238 -6.49 -18.78 5.70
CA ARG A 238 -6.78 -20.08 6.31
C ARG A 238 -8.23 -20.15 6.81
N LEU A 239 -8.73 -19.07 7.42
CA LEU A 239 -10.11 -18.99 7.90
C LEU A 239 -11.11 -18.94 6.74
N ILE A 240 -10.85 -18.13 5.70
CA ILE A 240 -11.72 -18.04 4.51
C ILE A 240 -11.87 -19.40 3.82
N VAL A 241 -10.77 -20.12 3.59
CA VAL A 241 -10.80 -21.38 2.82
C VAL A 241 -11.12 -22.61 3.66
N SER A 242 -11.35 -22.45 4.97
CA SER A 242 -11.45 -23.57 5.91
C SER A 242 -12.55 -24.60 5.61
N GLU A 243 -13.59 -24.25 4.86
CA GLU A 243 -14.70 -25.16 4.52
C GLU A 243 -14.45 -26.01 3.25
N HIS A 244 -13.57 -25.57 2.34
CA HIS A 244 -13.44 -26.18 1.00
C HIS A 244 -12.00 -26.35 0.50
N HIS A 245 -11.02 -25.67 1.10
CA HIS A 245 -9.59 -25.77 0.76
C HIS A 245 -9.23 -25.45 -0.71
N ASN A 246 -10.12 -24.78 -1.47
CA ASN A 246 -9.84 -24.36 -2.86
C ASN A 246 -8.94 -23.13 -2.89
N LEU A 247 -7.69 -23.32 -2.49
CA LEU A 247 -6.66 -22.29 -2.41
C LEU A 247 -5.59 -22.55 -3.46
N CYS A 248 -5.31 -21.56 -4.30
CA CYS A 248 -4.18 -21.58 -5.23
C CYS A 248 -3.20 -20.48 -4.85
N VAL A 249 -2.03 -20.84 -4.34
CA VAL A 249 -0.97 -19.88 -4.03
C VAL A 249 0.09 -19.91 -5.11
N VAL A 250 0.51 -18.74 -5.55
CA VAL A 250 1.59 -18.56 -6.52
C VAL A 250 2.68 -17.75 -5.84
N GLY A 251 3.92 -18.21 -5.95
CA GLY A 251 5.03 -17.50 -5.34
C GLY A 251 6.39 -18.06 -5.72
N ASP A 252 7.40 -17.29 -5.31
CA ASP A 252 8.79 -17.65 -5.46
C ASP A 252 9.51 -17.40 -4.12
N ASP A 253 9.86 -18.45 -3.42
CA ASP A 253 10.61 -18.39 -2.16
C ASP A 253 11.99 -17.74 -2.30
N ASP A 254 12.59 -17.74 -3.50
CA ASP A 254 13.84 -17.03 -3.78
C ASP A 254 13.66 -15.51 -3.88
N GLN A 255 12.42 -15.03 -4.02
CA GLN A 255 12.07 -13.61 -4.13
C GLN A 255 11.44 -13.05 -2.85
N ALA A 256 11.57 -13.75 -1.72
CA ALA A 256 11.05 -13.34 -0.43
C ALA A 256 11.94 -12.24 0.21
N ILE A 257 11.74 -10.99 -0.19
CA ILE A 257 12.59 -9.85 0.23
C ILE A 257 11.96 -8.95 1.31
N TYR A 258 10.68 -9.13 1.64
CA TYR A 258 9.96 -8.29 2.62
C TYR A 258 9.97 -8.80 4.06
N GLY A 259 10.93 -9.65 4.44
CA GLY A 259 11.03 -10.17 5.81
C GLY A 259 11.13 -9.08 6.89
N PHE A 260 11.73 -7.93 6.56
CA PHE A 260 11.79 -6.76 7.46
C PHE A 260 10.43 -6.09 7.70
N ARG A 261 9.44 -6.31 6.82
CA ARG A 261 8.04 -5.87 6.98
C ARG A 261 7.17 -6.91 7.67
N GLY A 262 7.76 -8.00 8.18
CA GLY A 262 7.03 -9.07 8.87
C GLY A 262 6.55 -10.21 7.98
N ALA A 263 6.87 -10.18 6.68
CA ALA A 263 6.64 -11.32 5.80
C ALA A 263 7.39 -12.56 6.30
N THR A 264 6.79 -13.73 6.13
CA THR A 264 7.36 -14.99 6.60
C THR A 264 7.44 -16.00 5.47
N VAL A 265 8.67 -16.25 5.01
CA VAL A 265 8.95 -17.27 3.98
C VAL A 265 8.51 -18.68 4.40
N ARG A 266 8.29 -18.90 5.70
CA ARG A 266 7.66 -20.12 6.24
C ARG A 266 6.34 -20.42 5.54
N ASN A 267 5.51 -19.41 5.25
CA ASN A 267 4.18 -19.63 4.66
C ASN A 267 4.27 -20.40 3.34
N ILE A 268 5.22 -20.04 2.46
CA ILE A 268 5.41 -20.77 1.20
C ILE A 268 6.22 -22.06 1.39
N LEU A 269 7.25 -22.07 2.24
CA LEU A 269 8.11 -23.24 2.47
C LEU A 269 7.41 -24.40 3.19
N GLU A 270 6.41 -24.09 4.01
CA GLU A 270 5.67 -25.07 4.82
C GLU A 270 4.25 -25.28 4.33
N PHE A 271 3.89 -24.78 3.15
CA PHE A 271 2.54 -24.90 2.60
C PHE A 271 2.08 -26.36 2.49
N GLU A 272 2.99 -27.28 2.13
CA GLU A 272 2.72 -28.72 2.08
C GLU A 272 2.48 -29.36 3.45
N LYS A 273 2.96 -28.72 4.53
CA LYS A 273 2.64 -29.14 5.90
C LYS A 273 1.28 -28.62 6.34
N ASP A 274 0.94 -27.39 5.93
CA ASP A 274 -0.34 -26.76 6.26
C ASP A 274 -1.51 -27.40 5.46
N TYR A 275 -1.24 -27.91 4.26
CA TYR A 275 -2.22 -28.57 3.37
C TYR A 275 -1.67 -29.93 2.83
N PRO A 276 -1.94 -31.06 3.52
CA PRO A 276 -1.38 -32.37 3.15
C PRO A 276 -1.83 -32.91 1.78
N ASP A 277 -2.96 -32.44 1.25
CA ASP A 277 -3.54 -32.82 -0.05
C ASP A 277 -3.14 -31.86 -1.19
N VAL A 278 -2.14 -31.01 -0.96
CA VAL A 278 -1.68 -30.04 -1.95
C VAL A 278 -1.08 -30.69 -3.19
N LYS A 279 -1.39 -30.11 -4.36
CA LYS A 279 -0.63 -30.33 -5.58
C LYS A 279 0.40 -29.23 -5.76
N ALA A 280 1.67 -29.60 -5.92
CA ALA A 280 2.72 -28.68 -6.32
C ALA A 280 2.95 -28.70 -7.84
N ILE A 281 3.04 -27.53 -8.47
CA ILE A 281 3.42 -27.35 -9.88
C ILE A 281 4.58 -26.35 -9.96
N ARG A 282 5.60 -26.66 -10.76
CA ARG A 282 6.78 -25.79 -10.96
C ARG A 282 6.70 -25.10 -12.31
N LEU A 283 6.86 -23.78 -12.33
CA LEU A 283 7.01 -22.99 -13.55
C LEU A 283 8.48 -22.54 -13.68
N GLU A 284 9.26 -23.29 -14.46
CA GLU A 284 10.71 -23.12 -14.58
C GLU A 284 11.14 -22.41 -15.88
N GLN A 285 10.27 -22.39 -16.89
CA GLN A 285 10.50 -21.67 -18.14
C GLN A 285 10.35 -20.17 -17.89
N ASN A 286 11.41 -19.41 -18.13
CA ASN A 286 11.47 -17.96 -18.05
C ASN A 286 11.29 -17.35 -19.45
N TYR A 287 10.38 -16.37 -19.55
CA TYR A 287 10.06 -15.67 -20.79
C TYR A 287 10.70 -14.26 -20.89
N ARG A 288 11.35 -13.80 -19.80
CA ARG A 288 11.85 -12.44 -19.64
C ARG A 288 13.32 -12.27 -20.04
N SER A 289 14.17 -13.19 -19.63
CA SER A 289 15.63 -13.09 -19.67
C SER A 289 16.25 -14.18 -20.55
N THR A 290 17.48 -13.95 -20.99
CA THR A 290 18.27 -14.93 -21.75
C THR A 290 19.03 -15.87 -20.80
N MET A 291 19.53 -16.99 -21.33
CA MET A 291 20.27 -17.97 -20.53
C MET A 291 21.53 -17.38 -19.86
N GLY A 292 22.22 -16.43 -20.48
CA GLY A 292 23.39 -15.75 -19.89
C GLY A 292 23.08 -15.08 -18.56
N ILE A 293 21.93 -14.40 -18.43
CA ILE A 293 21.47 -13.78 -17.19
C ILE A 293 20.98 -14.85 -16.20
N LEU A 294 20.20 -15.82 -16.68
CA LEU A 294 19.64 -16.87 -15.84
C LEU A 294 20.71 -17.78 -15.25
N ASN A 295 21.78 -18.07 -15.99
CA ASN A 295 22.91 -18.86 -15.50
C ASN A 295 23.58 -18.18 -14.30
N LEU A 296 23.77 -16.85 -14.34
CA LEU A 296 24.29 -16.11 -13.19
C LEU A 296 23.30 -16.15 -12.02
N ALA A 297 22.02 -15.89 -12.27
CA ALA A 297 20.99 -15.91 -11.23
C ALA A 297 20.88 -17.28 -10.54
N ASN A 298 20.80 -18.36 -11.33
CA ASN A 298 20.77 -19.75 -10.86
C ASN A 298 22.03 -20.09 -10.04
N ALA A 299 23.22 -19.66 -10.48
CA ALA A 299 24.48 -19.92 -9.78
C ALA A 299 24.53 -19.22 -8.40
N ILE A 300 24.06 -17.97 -8.32
CA ILE A 300 24.01 -17.21 -7.06
C ILE A 300 23.02 -17.87 -6.08
N ILE A 301 21.81 -18.16 -6.55
CA ILE A 301 20.73 -18.59 -5.67
C ILE A 301 20.89 -20.03 -5.14
N LYS A 302 21.73 -20.85 -5.79
CA LYS A 302 22.12 -22.19 -5.31
C LYS A 302 22.88 -22.17 -3.98
N GLN A 303 23.41 -21.01 -3.56
CA GLN A 303 24.08 -20.86 -2.27
C GLN A 303 23.09 -20.81 -1.08
N ASN A 304 21.79 -20.59 -1.33
CA ASN A 304 20.77 -20.54 -0.28
C ASN A 304 20.38 -21.94 0.20
N ARG A 305 20.37 -22.15 1.53
CA ARG A 305 20.13 -23.48 2.13
C ARG A 305 18.66 -23.88 2.27
N ARG A 306 17.75 -22.94 2.48
CA ARG A 306 16.33 -23.20 2.75
C ARG A 306 15.48 -22.66 1.61
N ARG A 307 15.19 -23.52 0.65
CA ARG A 307 14.44 -23.20 -0.56
C ARG A 307 13.85 -24.44 -1.20
N HIS A 308 12.86 -24.26 -2.05
CA HIS A 308 12.47 -25.23 -3.06
C HIS A 308 13.51 -25.21 -4.18
N VAL A 309 14.02 -26.40 -4.51
CA VAL A 309 14.91 -26.57 -5.65
C VAL A 309 14.12 -26.33 -6.93
N LYS A 310 14.63 -25.42 -7.76
CA LYS A 310 14.15 -25.10 -9.10
C LYS A 310 15.33 -24.54 -9.90
N ASP A 311 15.38 -24.86 -11.19
CA ASP A 311 16.39 -24.35 -12.12
C ASP A 311 15.67 -23.62 -13.26
N LEU A 312 15.94 -22.33 -13.43
CA LEU A 312 15.28 -21.52 -14.47
C LEU A 312 15.95 -21.68 -15.83
N TRP A 313 15.16 -21.81 -16.88
CA TRP A 313 15.65 -21.93 -18.27
C TRP A 313 14.85 -21.04 -19.22
N SER A 314 15.37 -20.72 -20.41
CA SER A 314 14.74 -19.82 -21.38
C SER A 314 14.98 -20.26 -22.82
N GLU A 315 13.96 -20.08 -23.68
CA GLU A 315 14.04 -20.33 -25.13
C GLU A 315 14.61 -19.14 -25.92
N ARG A 316 14.89 -18.00 -25.26
CA ARG A 316 15.43 -16.78 -25.90
C ARG A 316 16.92 -16.91 -26.29
N GLY A 317 17.53 -18.08 -26.06
CA GLY A 317 18.94 -18.36 -26.33
C GLY A 317 19.90 -17.82 -25.26
N GLU A 318 21.20 -17.90 -25.56
CA GLU A 318 22.29 -17.49 -24.64
C GLU A 318 22.27 -16.00 -24.30
N GLY A 319 22.06 -15.14 -25.31
CA GLY A 319 22.16 -13.69 -25.13
C GLY A 319 23.55 -13.23 -24.66
N GLN A 320 23.61 -12.02 -24.10
CA GLN A 320 24.85 -11.46 -23.56
C GLN A 320 25.04 -11.87 -22.10
N LYS A 321 26.30 -12.16 -21.73
CA LYS A 321 26.65 -12.41 -20.33
C LYS A 321 26.65 -11.09 -19.54
N PRO A 322 26.18 -11.09 -18.29
CA PRO A 322 26.35 -9.95 -17.39
C PRO A 322 27.82 -9.54 -17.28
N VAL A 323 28.09 -8.24 -17.27
CA VAL A 323 29.44 -7.67 -17.19
C VAL A 323 29.65 -7.11 -15.79
N LEU A 324 30.77 -7.44 -15.17
CA LEU A 324 31.23 -6.86 -13.91
C LEU A 324 32.33 -5.84 -14.21
N THR A 325 32.14 -4.61 -13.77
CA THR A 325 33.12 -3.52 -13.90
C THR A 325 33.52 -3.06 -12.52
N GLN A 326 34.83 -3.03 -12.25
CA GLN A 326 35.36 -2.45 -11.01
C GLN A 326 35.68 -0.98 -11.26
N CYS A 327 35.15 -0.11 -10.41
CA CYS A 327 35.34 1.34 -10.48
C CYS A 327 36.30 1.81 -9.37
N LEU A 328 36.90 2.99 -9.54
CA LEU A 328 37.82 3.57 -8.56
C LEU A 328 37.09 4.08 -7.31
N ASP A 329 35.98 4.78 -7.51
CA ASP A 329 35.10 5.30 -6.49
C ASP A 329 33.66 5.46 -7.02
N GLU A 330 32.76 5.95 -6.17
CA GLU A 330 31.34 6.18 -6.50
C GLU A 330 31.10 7.17 -7.63
N ASN A 331 31.98 8.17 -7.82
CA ASN A 331 31.84 9.15 -8.89
C ASN A 331 32.30 8.56 -10.23
N ASP A 332 33.39 7.79 -10.21
CA ASP A 332 33.87 7.00 -11.35
C ASP A 332 32.80 6.00 -11.80
N GLU A 333 32.15 5.29 -10.87
CA GLU A 333 31.02 4.40 -11.17
C GLU A 333 29.87 5.15 -11.85
N ALA A 334 29.45 6.29 -11.30
CA ALA A 334 28.36 7.09 -11.87
C ALA A 334 28.68 7.65 -13.26
N GLU A 335 29.93 8.04 -13.50
CA GLU A 335 30.39 8.51 -14.81
C GLU A 335 30.41 7.36 -15.84
N ILE A 336 30.94 6.19 -15.48
CA ILE A 336 30.96 5.00 -16.34
C ILE A 336 29.52 4.58 -16.71
N VAL A 337 28.61 4.56 -15.72
CA VAL A 337 27.19 4.26 -15.96
C VAL A 337 26.57 5.30 -16.89
N SER A 338 26.81 6.60 -16.68
CA SER A 338 26.30 7.68 -17.53
C SER A 338 26.75 7.55 -18.98
N GLN A 339 28.04 7.28 -19.20
CA GLN A 339 28.59 7.05 -20.54
C GLN A 339 27.93 5.83 -21.20
N ARG A 340 27.75 4.74 -20.45
CA ARG A 340 27.11 3.53 -20.98
C ARG A 340 25.64 3.75 -21.34
N VAL A 341 24.91 4.52 -20.54
CA VAL A 341 23.52 4.92 -20.85
C VAL A 341 23.48 5.71 -22.16
N LEU A 342 24.38 6.68 -22.35
CA LEU A 342 24.45 7.46 -23.59
C LEU A 342 24.81 6.59 -24.81
N GLU A 343 25.68 5.59 -24.65
CA GLU A 343 25.98 4.62 -25.70
C GLU A 343 24.76 3.79 -26.10
N LEU A 344 23.97 3.32 -25.12
CA LEU A 344 22.74 2.57 -25.38
C LEU A 344 21.70 3.44 -26.08
N LYS A 345 21.53 4.69 -25.63
CA LYS A 345 20.66 5.68 -26.29
C LYS A 345 21.08 5.92 -27.74
N LYS A 346 22.39 6.06 -28.02
CA LYS A 346 22.91 6.19 -29.38
C LYS A 346 22.63 4.97 -30.27
N LYS A 347 22.51 3.78 -29.67
CA LYS A 347 22.14 2.52 -30.35
C LYS A 347 20.63 2.36 -30.53
N GLY A 348 19.81 3.28 -30.03
CA GLY A 348 18.36 3.29 -30.21
C GLY A 348 17.55 2.77 -29.03
N THR A 349 18.18 2.39 -27.91
CA THR A 349 17.46 2.02 -26.69
C THR A 349 16.75 3.25 -26.11
N SER A 350 15.45 3.13 -25.82
CA SER A 350 14.71 4.18 -25.10
C SER A 350 15.20 4.27 -23.66
N LEU A 351 15.21 5.48 -23.09
CA LEU A 351 15.62 5.65 -21.69
C LEU A 351 14.68 4.94 -20.70
N GLY A 352 13.38 4.84 -21.02
CA GLY A 352 12.39 4.11 -20.20
C GLY A 352 12.67 2.61 -20.05
N GLU A 353 13.48 2.03 -20.94
CA GLU A 353 13.95 0.64 -20.96
C GLU A 353 15.26 0.44 -20.19
N ILE A 354 15.77 1.50 -19.55
CA ILE A 354 17.01 1.48 -18.77
C ILE A 354 16.69 1.76 -17.31
N ALA A 355 17.21 0.90 -16.42
CA ALA A 355 17.11 1.09 -14.98
C ALA A 355 18.47 1.02 -14.29
N VAL A 356 18.63 1.83 -13.24
CA VAL A 356 19.77 1.81 -12.32
C VAL A 356 19.25 1.41 -10.94
N LEU A 357 19.71 0.25 -10.47
CA LEU A 357 19.27 -0.39 -9.25
C LEU A 357 20.36 -0.32 -8.17
N TYR A 358 20.00 0.23 -7.02
CA TYR A 358 20.89 0.36 -5.86
C TYR A 358 20.30 -0.27 -4.60
N ARG A 359 21.12 -0.44 -3.56
CA ARG A 359 20.70 -1.07 -2.31
C ARG A 359 19.96 -0.11 -1.38
N THR A 360 20.39 1.15 -1.31
CA THR A 360 19.80 2.20 -0.44
C THR A 360 19.57 3.50 -1.21
N ASN A 361 18.52 4.25 -0.85
CA ASN A 361 18.20 5.54 -1.49
C ASN A 361 19.35 6.56 -1.42
N SER A 362 20.24 6.46 -0.43
CA SER A 362 21.40 7.35 -0.33
C SER A 362 22.36 7.25 -1.53
N GLN A 363 22.37 6.11 -2.22
CA GLN A 363 23.22 5.90 -3.39
C GLN A 363 22.73 6.67 -4.63
N SER A 364 21.43 7.04 -4.71
CA SER A 364 20.87 7.68 -5.91
C SER A 364 21.56 9.01 -6.23
N ARG A 365 21.96 9.76 -5.20
CA ARG A 365 22.45 11.14 -5.31
C ARG A 365 23.64 11.30 -6.25
N VAL A 366 24.59 10.35 -6.25
CA VAL A 366 25.78 10.43 -7.09
C VAL A 366 25.41 10.22 -8.57
N PHE A 367 24.51 9.28 -8.85
CA PHE A 367 23.97 9.03 -10.19
C PHE A 367 23.09 10.17 -10.69
N GLU A 368 22.23 10.75 -9.84
CA GLU A 368 21.43 11.93 -10.19
C GLU A 368 22.33 13.10 -10.62
N ASN A 369 23.39 13.37 -9.86
CA ASN A 369 24.33 14.44 -10.20
C ASN A 369 25.01 14.19 -11.56
N ALA A 370 25.49 12.96 -11.81
CA ALA A 370 26.12 12.60 -13.08
C ALA A 370 25.12 12.69 -14.25
N PHE A 371 23.91 12.17 -14.09
CA PHE A 371 22.86 12.25 -15.12
C PHE A 371 22.42 13.69 -15.39
N MET A 372 22.34 14.56 -14.38
CA MET A 372 22.10 15.98 -14.58
C MET A 372 23.23 16.65 -15.40
N GLN A 373 24.50 16.34 -15.11
CA GLN A 373 25.64 16.88 -15.86
C GLN A 373 25.61 16.46 -17.33
N HIS A 374 25.24 15.20 -17.60
CA HIS A 374 25.11 14.63 -18.95
C HIS A 374 23.76 14.91 -19.61
N ARG A 375 22.86 15.66 -18.95
CA ARG A 375 21.50 15.96 -19.42
C ARG A 375 20.72 14.70 -19.82
N ILE A 376 20.82 13.65 -19.00
CA ILE A 376 20.07 12.41 -19.12
C ILE A 376 18.76 12.55 -18.33
N PRO A 377 17.59 12.57 -18.99
CA PRO A 377 16.30 12.53 -18.32
C PRO A 377 16.18 11.30 -17.42
N HIS A 378 15.83 11.50 -16.15
CA HIS A 378 15.74 10.43 -15.18
C HIS A 378 14.72 10.71 -14.09
N VAL A 379 14.22 9.64 -13.47
CA VAL A 379 13.26 9.67 -12.36
C VAL A 379 13.67 8.72 -11.25
N ILE A 380 13.49 9.16 -10.01
CA ILE A 380 13.70 8.34 -8.82
C ILE A 380 12.37 7.71 -8.39
N VAL A 381 12.28 6.39 -8.52
CA VAL A 381 11.13 5.62 -8.04
C VAL A 381 11.25 5.41 -6.53
N GLY A 382 10.31 5.98 -5.80
CA GLY A 382 10.31 5.96 -4.33
C GLY A 382 11.02 7.15 -3.67
N SER A 383 11.16 8.28 -4.39
CA SER A 383 11.43 9.60 -3.78
C SER A 383 10.22 10.09 -2.96
N LEU A 384 10.28 11.28 -2.34
CA LEU A 384 9.21 11.85 -1.49
C LEU A 384 7.82 11.49 -2.04
N HIS A 385 7.15 10.56 -1.35
CA HIS A 385 5.86 10.00 -1.74
C HIS A 385 4.90 11.15 -2.06
N PHE A 386 4.24 11.12 -3.22
CA PHE A 386 3.35 12.21 -3.66
C PHE A 386 2.30 12.59 -2.61
N TYR A 387 1.68 11.59 -1.98
CA TYR A 387 0.72 11.80 -0.90
C TYR A 387 1.33 12.22 0.43
N GLN A 388 2.67 12.19 0.58
CA GLN A 388 3.36 12.74 1.74
C GLN A 388 3.74 14.21 1.59
N ARG A 389 3.61 14.79 0.39
CA ARG A 389 3.85 16.22 0.16
C ARG A 389 2.91 17.05 1.02
N LYS A 390 3.40 18.15 1.57
CA LYS A 390 2.68 18.92 2.61
C LYS A 390 1.28 19.30 2.15
N GLU A 391 1.19 19.93 0.99
CA GLU A 391 -0.03 20.42 0.36
C GLU A 391 -1.03 19.29 0.08
N ILE A 392 -0.56 18.12 -0.35
CA ILE A 392 -1.41 16.95 -0.58
C ILE A 392 -1.95 16.40 0.73
N ARG A 393 -1.11 16.32 1.77
CA ARG A 393 -1.54 15.89 3.11
C ARG A 393 -2.52 16.84 3.77
N ASP A 394 -2.34 18.14 3.55
CA ASP A 394 -3.27 19.15 4.05
C ASP A 394 -4.65 18.95 3.40
N MET A 395 -4.69 18.76 2.07
CA MET A 395 -5.93 18.41 1.36
C MET A 395 -6.55 17.09 1.84
N LEU A 396 -5.75 16.04 2.02
CA LEU A 396 -6.26 14.76 2.54
C LEU A 396 -6.81 14.89 3.96
N ALA A 397 -6.21 15.74 4.80
CA ALA A 397 -6.72 16.00 6.14
C ALA A 397 -8.06 16.77 6.10
N TYR A 398 -8.24 17.72 5.17
CA TYR A 398 -9.56 18.32 4.91
C TYR A 398 -10.60 17.27 4.58
N LEU A 399 -10.35 16.49 3.54
CA LEU A 399 -11.28 15.43 3.08
C LEU A 399 -11.57 14.41 4.20
N SER A 400 -10.56 14.04 4.99
CA SER A 400 -10.71 13.10 6.10
C SER A 400 -11.64 13.64 7.19
N VAL A 401 -11.52 14.92 7.56
CA VAL A 401 -12.39 15.54 8.58
C VAL A 401 -13.83 15.66 8.09
N LEU A 402 -14.05 15.91 6.80
CA LEU A 402 -15.41 15.94 6.23
C LEU A 402 -16.13 14.59 6.42
N LEU A 403 -15.39 13.49 6.30
CA LEU A 403 -15.91 12.14 6.46
C LEU A 403 -15.95 11.68 7.94
N ASN A 404 -14.91 12.02 8.71
CA ASN A 404 -14.70 11.64 10.10
C ASN A 404 -14.35 12.85 10.97
N THR A 405 -15.35 13.42 11.63
CA THR A 405 -15.16 14.57 12.52
C THR A 405 -14.44 14.22 13.83
N ASP A 406 -14.32 12.94 14.16
CA ASP A 406 -13.60 12.49 15.37
C ASP A 406 -12.07 12.44 15.14
N ASP A 407 -11.61 12.57 13.89
CA ASP A 407 -10.19 12.58 13.52
C ASP A 407 -9.49 13.87 13.97
N SER A 408 -9.02 13.86 15.22
CA SER A 408 -8.38 15.02 15.83
C SER A 408 -7.02 15.35 15.21
N GLU A 409 -6.27 14.36 14.72
CA GLU A 409 -4.96 14.60 14.09
C GLU A 409 -5.13 15.36 12.76
N SER A 410 -6.08 14.92 11.92
CA SER A 410 -6.40 15.61 10.68
C SER A 410 -6.96 17.01 10.95
N LEU A 411 -7.88 17.16 11.91
CA LEU A 411 -8.48 18.46 12.27
C LEU A 411 -7.44 19.47 12.76
N LEU A 412 -6.54 19.06 13.65
CA LEU A 412 -5.48 19.92 14.18
C LEU A 412 -4.47 20.32 13.12
N ARG A 413 -4.26 19.49 12.09
CA ARG A 413 -3.39 19.82 10.95
C ARG A 413 -3.95 20.98 10.12
N ILE A 414 -5.26 21.00 9.89
CA ILE A 414 -5.89 21.94 8.95
C ILE A 414 -6.48 23.20 9.59
N ILE A 415 -6.69 23.21 10.91
CA ILE A 415 -7.40 24.29 11.62
C ILE A 415 -6.81 25.69 11.34
N ASN A 416 -5.51 25.77 11.05
CA ASN A 416 -4.83 27.02 10.69
C ASN A 416 -4.02 26.90 9.38
N GLU A 417 -4.39 25.98 8.49
CA GLU A 417 -3.79 25.83 7.16
C GLU A 417 -4.87 25.93 6.09
N PRO A 418 -4.88 26.92 5.18
CA PRO A 418 -4.00 28.09 5.15
C PRO A 418 -4.16 28.97 6.41
N ALA A 419 -3.22 29.89 6.62
CA ALA A 419 -3.16 30.70 7.83
C ALA A 419 -4.43 31.54 8.05
N ARG A 420 -5.13 31.29 9.16
CA ARG A 420 -6.37 32.00 9.57
C ARG A 420 -6.19 32.87 10.81
N GLY A 421 -4.98 32.92 11.36
CA GLY A 421 -4.69 33.58 12.62
C GLY A 421 -5.22 32.83 13.84
N ILE A 422 -5.38 31.51 13.74
CA ILE A 422 -5.71 30.61 14.86
C ILE A 422 -4.38 30.10 15.45
N GLY A 423 -3.86 30.82 16.44
CA GLY A 423 -2.57 30.50 17.06
C GLY A 423 -2.62 29.31 18.02
N ASN A 424 -1.43 28.77 18.34
CA ASN A 424 -1.27 27.60 19.22
C ASN A 424 -1.95 27.76 20.59
N THR A 425 -1.98 28.97 21.16
CA THR A 425 -2.67 29.21 22.44
C THR A 425 -4.16 28.96 22.35
N THR A 426 -4.80 29.38 21.25
CA THR A 426 -6.23 29.12 20.97
C THR A 426 -6.46 27.62 20.82
N VAL A 427 -5.64 26.95 20.01
CA VAL A 427 -5.73 25.50 19.79
C VAL A 427 -5.58 24.73 21.11
N ASN A 428 -4.61 25.09 21.95
CA ASN A 428 -4.39 24.44 23.24
C ASN A 428 -5.56 24.64 24.21
N ARG A 429 -6.23 25.80 24.20
CA ARG A 429 -7.44 26.05 25.00
C ARG A 429 -8.60 25.16 24.56
N ILE A 430 -8.80 25.00 23.24
CA ILE A 430 -9.80 24.10 22.67
C ILE A 430 -9.49 22.64 23.06
N ILE A 431 -8.24 22.19 22.92
CA ILE A 431 -7.81 20.84 23.33
C ILE A 431 -8.05 20.62 24.83
N SER A 432 -7.69 21.60 25.67
CA SER A 432 -7.88 21.50 27.12
C SER A 432 -9.36 21.39 27.50
N TYR A 433 -10.22 22.18 26.85
CA TYR A 433 -11.67 22.10 27.01
C TYR A 433 -12.22 20.73 26.58
N ALA A 434 -11.82 20.25 25.40
CA ALA A 434 -12.21 18.95 24.87
C ALA A 434 -11.82 17.80 25.84
N ASN A 435 -10.58 17.83 26.33
CA ASN A 435 -10.07 16.84 27.29
C ASN A 435 -10.82 16.88 28.63
N ARG A 436 -11.13 18.08 29.15
CA ARG A 436 -11.86 18.25 30.42
C ARG A 436 -13.25 17.64 30.37
N LEU A 437 -13.95 17.79 29.24
CA LEU A 437 -15.29 17.25 29.05
C LEU A 437 -15.31 15.85 28.41
N ARG A 438 -14.14 15.31 28.04
CA ARG A 438 -13.99 14.03 27.34
C ARG A 438 -14.78 13.97 26.02
N ILE A 439 -14.76 15.07 25.28
CA ILE A 439 -15.40 15.21 23.97
C ILE A 439 -14.35 15.36 22.87
N GLY A 440 -14.76 15.11 21.62
CA GLY A 440 -13.90 15.33 20.45
C GLY A 440 -13.64 16.82 20.19
N ILE A 441 -12.51 17.14 19.53
CA ILE A 441 -12.15 18.53 19.21
C ILE A 441 -13.20 19.19 18.30
N TRP A 442 -13.78 18.44 17.36
CA TRP A 442 -14.87 18.92 16.52
C TRP A 442 -16.09 19.36 17.33
N GLN A 443 -16.47 18.58 18.35
CA GLN A 443 -17.57 18.93 19.25
C GLN A 443 -17.24 20.17 20.11
N ALA A 444 -15.98 20.33 20.50
CA ALA A 444 -15.52 21.52 21.21
C ALA A 444 -15.61 22.79 20.35
N ILE A 445 -15.17 22.74 19.08
CA ILE A 445 -15.29 23.89 18.16
C ILE A 445 -16.73 24.17 17.71
N GLY A 446 -17.64 23.21 17.85
CA GLY A 446 -19.08 23.45 17.68
C GLY A 446 -19.73 24.18 18.88
N ASN A 447 -19.04 24.26 20.02
CA ASN A 447 -19.55 24.85 21.27
C ASN A 447 -18.63 25.95 21.82
N LEU A 448 -18.13 26.83 20.95
CA LEU A 448 -17.09 27.82 21.31
C LEU A 448 -17.51 28.83 22.39
N GLU A 449 -18.82 29.09 22.55
CA GLU A 449 -19.33 30.00 23.57
C GLU A 449 -19.11 29.44 25.00
N ALA A 450 -19.07 28.12 25.15
CA ALA A 450 -18.79 27.46 26.42
C ALA A 450 -17.29 27.46 26.81
N ILE A 451 -16.42 27.92 25.90
CA ILE A 451 -14.98 28.06 26.16
C ILE A 451 -14.71 29.52 26.58
N GLU A 452 -14.87 29.79 27.87
CA GLU A 452 -14.71 31.12 28.47
C GLU A 452 -13.31 31.70 28.27
N GLU A 453 -12.28 30.84 28.17
CA GLU A 453 -10.90 31.27 27.99
C GLU A 453 -10.62 31.80 26.57
N LEU A 454 -11.55 31.69 25.62
CA LEU A 454 -11.36 32.21 24.26
C LEU A 454 -11.82 33.66 24.12
N GLY A 455 -10.91 34.53 23.68
CA GLY A 455 -11.26 35.91 23.32
C GLY A 455 -12.13 35.96 22.05
N SER A 456 -12.93 37.02 21.92
CA SER A 456 -13.92 37.20 20.83
C SER A 456 -13.33 37.04 19.41
N ALA A 457 -12.12 37.57 19.17
CA ALA A 457 -11.45 37.46 17.88
C ALA A 457 -11.07 36.01 17.52
N ALA A 458 -10.57 35.24 18.50
CA ALA A 458 -10.24 33.84 18.32
C ALA A 458 -11.51 33.01 18.09
N ARG A 459 -12.58 33.29 18.85
CA ARG A 459 -13.89 32.66 18.69
C ARG A 459 -14.43 32.86 17.28
N LYS A 460 -14.42 34.10 16.77
CA LYS A 460 -14.89 34.42 15.42
C LYS A 460 -14.12 33.64 14.32
N ARG A 461 -12.79 33.54 14.44
CA ARG A 461 -11.95 32.83 13.46
C ARG A 461 -12.22 31.33 13.44
N VAL A 462 -12.37 30.72 14.63
CA VAL A 462 -12.64 29.28 14.74
C VAL A 462 -14.08 28.97 14.31
N ALA A 463 -15.04 29.85 14.61
CA ALA A 463 -16.42 29.73 14.14
C ALA A 463 -16.50 29.76 12.61
N ALA A 464 -15.82 30.71 11.95
CA ALA A 464 -15.78 30.77 10.49
C ALA A 464 -15.18 29.50 9.86
N PHE A 465 -14.12 28.94 10.46
CA PHE A 465 -13.57 27.66 10.02
C PHE A 465 -14.56 26.50 10.20
N TYR A 466 -15.26 26.45 11.34
CA TYR A 466 -16.26 25.43 11.62
C TYR A 466 -17.46 25.50 10.66
N GLU A 467 -17.95 26.69 10.37
CA GLU A 467 -19.04 26.94 9.40
C GLU A 467 -18.65 26.47 8.00
N MET A 468 -17.49 26.90 7.50
CA MET A 468 -16.94 26.44 6.21
C MET A 468 -16.84 24.91 6.13
N MET A 469 -16.32 24.26 7.17
CA MET A 469 -16.21 22.80 7.20
C MET A 469 -17.57 22.10 7.26
N GLN A 470 -18.58 22.68 7.92
CA GLN A 470 -19.94 22.14 7.96
C GLN A 470 -20.63 22.23 6.58
N GLU A 471 -20.47 23.34 5.86
CA GLU A 471 -20.98 23.50 4.50
C GLU A 471 -20.34 22.47 3.55
N MET A 472 -19.02 22.34 3.60
CA MET A 472 -18.28 21.34 2.81
C MET A 472 -18.70 19.91 3.15
N ARG A 473 -19.00 19.63 4.42
CA ARG A 473 -19.46 18.31 4.87
C ARG A 473 -20.85 17.98 4.34
N GLN A 474 -21.74 18.97 4.24
CA GLN A 474 -23.03 18.78 3.58
C GLN A 474 -22.85 18.51 2.08
N ALA A 475 -21.97 19.24 1.41
CA ALA A 475 -21.64 19.03 0.00
C ALA A 475 -21.07 17.62 -0.28
N ALA A 476 -20.24 17.10 0.62
CA ALA A 476 -19.60 15.79 0.52
C ALA A 476 -20.59 14.59 0.51
N THR A 477 -21.86 14.81 0.85
CA THR A 477 -22.89 13.76 0.83
C THR A 477 -23.36 13.38 -0.57
N HIS A 478 -23.20 14.27 -1.55
CA HIS A 478 -23.76 14.10 -2.89
C HIS A 478 -22.80 14.49 -4.03
N LYS A 479 -21.70 15.16 -3.72
CA LYS A 479 -20.63 15.44 -4.69
C LYS A 479 -19.66 14.27 -4.80
N SER A 480 -19.10 14.10 -5.99
CA SER A 480 -18.05 13.11 -6.23
C SER A 480 -16.73 13.51 -5.54
N ALA A 481 -15.75 12.59 -5.47
CA ALA A 481 -14.48 12.90 -4.83
C ALA A 481 -13.71 14.02 -5.56
N SER A 482 -13.66 13.99 -6.89
CA SER A 482 -13.04 15.06 -7.70
C SER A 482 -13.72 16.41 -7.50
N GLN A 483 -15.05 16.44 -7.51
CA GLN A 483 -15.84 17.66 -7.26
C GLN A 483 -15.59 18.23 -5.86
N MET A 484 -15.38 17.38 -4.86
CA MET A 484 -15.05 17.83 -3.50
C MET A 484 -13.62 18.38 -3.40
N VAL A 485 -12.67 17.78 -4.14
CA VAL A 485 -11.30 18.31 -4.23
C VAL A 485 -11.31 19.70 -4.89
N GLU A 486 -12.00 19.84 -6.01
CA GLU A 486 -12.15 21.11 -6.74
C GLU A 486 -12.79 22.17 -5.85
N LEU A 487 -13.93 21.87 -5.22
CA LEU A 487 -14.64 22.79 -4.35
C LEU A 487 -13.78 23.26 -3.17
N LEU A 488 -13.00 22.36 -2.54
CA LEU A 488 -12.09 22.76 -1.46
C LEU A 488 -10.93 23.62 -1.97
N LEU A 489 -10.38 23.33 -3.15
CA LEU A 489 -9.30 24.13 -3.73
C LEU A 489 -9.76 25.57 -4.03
N GLU A 490 -10.98 25.71 -4.54
CA GLU A 490 -11.62 27.00 -4.79
C GLU A 490 -11.90 27.76 -3.50
N GLU A 491 -12.57 27.13 -2.52
CA GLU A 491 -12.92 27.76 -1.24
C GLU A 491 -11.68 28.23 -0.48
N LEU A 492 -10.63 27.41 -0.46
CA LEU A 492 -9.37 27.72 0.22
C LEU A 492 -8.48 28.66 -0.58
N GLN A 493 -8.80 28.94 -1.84
CA GLN A 493 -8.03 29.75 -2.79
C GLN A 493 -6.55 29.33 -2.89
N LEU A 494 -6.26 28.04 -2.70
CA LEU A 494 -4.88 27.54 -2.57
C LEU A 494 -4.07 27.71 -3.86
N LEU A 495 -4.70 27.48 -5.02
CA LEU A 495 -4.03 27.63 -6.31
C LEU A 495 -3.64 29.10 -6.55
N GLU A 496 -4.52 30.04 -6.22
CA GLU A 496 -4.20 31.46 -6.33
C GLU A 496 -3.12 31.89 -5.33
N LEU A 497 -3.20 31.40 -4.09
CA LEU A 497 -2.23 31.69 -3.04
C LEU A 497 -0.82 31.30 -3.48
N TYR A 498 -0.66 30.09 -4.02
CA TYR A 498 0.63 29.59 -4.46
C TYR A 498 1.11 30.22 -5.78
N ARG A 499 0.21 30.48 -6.74
CA ARG A 499 0.58 31.13 -8.01
C ARG A 499 0.95 32.61 -7.87
N LYS A 500 0.48 33.29 -6.82
CA LYS A 500 0.91 34.67 -6.50
C LYS A 500 2.34 34.72 -5.96
N GLY A 501 2.89 33.60 -5.49
CA GLY A 501 4.28 33.48 -5.08
C GLY A 501 5.23 33.39 -6.28
N ASN A 502 6.32 34.16 -6.24
CA ASN A 502 7.44 34.00 -7.19
C ASN A 502 8.43 32.90 -6.74
N ASP A 503 8.13 32.16 -5.66
CA ASP A 503 8.95 31.06 -5.17
C ASP A 503 8.71 29.81 -6.05
N PRO A 504 9.76 29.23 -6.66
CA PRO A 504 9.65 27.96 -7.38
C PRO A 504 8.98 26.84 -6.57
N GLN A 505 9.09 26.85 -5.23
CA GLN A 505 8.40 25.87 -4.37
C GLN A 505 6.88 26.03 -4.38
N ASP A 506 6.37 27.26 -4.44
CA ASP A 506 4.93 27.49 -4.46
C ASP A 506 4.34 27.11 -5.82
N ILE A 507 5.05 27.36 -6.91
CA ILE A 507 4.67 26.86 -8.25
C ILE A 507 4.55 25.33 -8.23
N ALA A 508 5.55 24.63 -7.68
CA ALA A 508 5.52 23.18 -7.55
C ALA A 508 4.35 22.68 -6.67
N ARG A 509 3.99 23.38 -5.59
CA ARG A 509 2.80 23.03 -4.78
C ARG A 509 1.50 23.15 -5.57
N ALA A 510 1.36 24.22 -6.37
CA ALA A 510 0.19 24.39 -7.22
C ALA A 510 0.09 23.27 -8.27
N GLU A 511 1.21 22.88 -8.90
CA GLU A 511 1.28 21.74 -9.82
C GLU A 511 0.87 20.44 -9.14
N ASN A 512 1.33 20.19 -7.91
CA ASN A 512 0.98 18.99 -7.15
C ASN A 512 -0.51 18.90 -6.85
N LEU A 513 -1.14 20.03 -6.49
CA LEU A 513 -2.57 20.09 -6.24
C LEU A 513 -3.40 19.85 -7.51
N MET A 514 -2.95 20.37 -8.66
CA MET A 514 -3.58 20.07 -9.95
C MET A 514 -3.46 18.58 -10.30
N GLU A 515 -2.29 17.99 -10.09
CA GLU A 515 -2.08 16.56 -10.29
C GLU A 515 -2.94 15.69 -9.35
N PHE A 516 -3.15 16.14 -8.11
CA PHE A 516 -4.04 15.47 -7.17
C PHE A 516 -5.51 15.53 -7.61
N MET A 517 -5.94 16.66 -8.16
CA MET A 517 -7.27 16.82 -8.76
C MET A 517 -7.45 15.89 -9.97
N ASN A 518 -6.45 15.80 -10.85
CA ASN A 518 -6.47 14.86 -11.99
C ASN A 518 -6.57 13.41 -11.50
N SER A 519 -5.78 13.03 -10.48
CA SER A 519 -5.84 11.71 -9.87
C SER A 519 -7.20 11.39 -9.26
N ALA A 520 -7.90 12.38 -8.69
CA ALA A 520 -9.25 12.21 -8.18
C ALA A 520 -10.28 12.03 -9.32
N SER A 521 -10.12 12.76 -10.43
CA SER A 521 -10.96 12.61 -11.63
C SER A 521 -10.80 11.21 -12.25
N GLU A 522 -9.56 10.74 -12.44
CA GLU A 522 -9.29 9.38 -12.94
C GLU A 522 -9.90 8.31 -12.04
N PHE A 523 -9.88 8.53 -10.73
CA PHE A 523 -10.52 7.62 -9.78
C PHE A 523 -12.03 7.61 -9.96
N ASP A 524 -12.67 8.77 -10.02
CA ASP A 524 -14.13 8.89 -10.18
C ASP A 524 -14.61 8.20 -11.46
N GLU A 525 -13.91 8.40 -12.59
CA GLU A 525 -14.22 7.77 -13.87
C GLU A 525 -14.18 6.24 -13.74
N ARG A 526 -13.04 5.69 -13.31
CA ARG A 526 -12.88 4.23 -13.15
C ARG A 526 -13.86 3.65 -12.15
N PHE A 527 -14.06 4.32 -11.03
CA PHE A 527 -14.97 3.83 -10.00
C PHE A 527 -16.41 3.78 -10.52
N THR A 528 -16.84 4.80 -11.26
CA THR A 528 -18.19 4.87 -11.85
C THR A 528 -18.40 3.78 -12.87
N GLU A 529 -17.42 3.53 -13.76
CA GLU A 529 -17.45 2.42 -14.72
C GLU A 529 -17.58 1.05 -14.03
N GLU A 530 -16.90 0.87 -12.90
CA GLU A 530 -16.85 -0.41 -12.20
C GLU A 530 -18.04 -0.68 -11.28
N ASN A 531 -18.62 0.37 -10.67
CA ASN A 531 -19.60 0.25 -9.59
C ASN A 531 -20.98 0.80 -9.97
N ASP A 532 -21.13 1.38 -11.17
CA ASP A 532 -22.37 1.97 -11.67
C ASP A 532 -22.98 3.01 -10.70
N ARG A 533 -22.10 3.75 -10.01
CA ARG A 533 -22.45 4.85 -9.10
C ARG A 533 -21.29 5.83 -8.96
N THR A 534 -21.62 7.07 -8.58
CA THR A 534 -20.63 8.10 -8.25
C THR A 534 -19.73 7.64 -7.09
N ALA A 535 -18.42 7.85 -7.25
CA ALA A 535 -17.43 7.74 -6.19
C ALA A 535 -17.58 8.87 -5.17
N LEU A 536 -17.80 8.53 -3.90
CA LEU A 536 -17.84 9.49 -2.81
C LEU A 536 -16.49 9.52 -2.07
N LEU A 537 -16.32 10.48 -1.14
CA LEU A 537 -15.10 10.55 -0.31
C LEU A 537 -14.84 9.27 0.48
N ALA A 538 -15.90 8.56 0.88
CA ALA A 538 -15.82 7.28 1.57
C ALA A 538 -15.16 6.17 0.72
N ASP A 539 -15.17 6.30 -0.61
CA ASP A 539 -14.53 5.39 -1.55
C ASP A 539 -13.09 5.83 -1.87
N PHE A 540 -12.89 7.15 -2.05
CA PHE A 540 -11.62 7.72 -2.48
C PHE A 540 -10.53 7.71 -1.40
N LEU A 541 -10.85 8.10 -0.16
CA LEU A 541 -9.84 8.20 0.91
C LEU A 541 -9.18 6.85 1.24
N PRO A 542 -9.93 5.73 1.36
CA PRO A 542 -9.36 4.40 1.38
C PRO A 542 -8.39 4.10 0.25
N PHE A 543 -8.78 4.42 -0.98
CA PHE A 543 -7.97 4.16 -2.16
C PHE A 543 -6.64 4.90 -2.08
N VAL A 544 -6.66 6.20 -1.76
CA VAL A 544 -5.43 7.00 -1.60
C VAL A 544 -4.56 6.48 -0.46
N ALA A 545 -5.14 6.17 0.70
CA ALA A 545 -4.38 5.67 1.83
C ALA A 545 -3.68 4.34 1.53
N LEU A 546 -4.24 3.51 0.65
CA LEU A 546 -3.69 2.21 0.27
C LEU A 546 -2.75 2.27 -0.96
N GLN A 547 -2.56 3.44 -1.58
CA GLN A 547 -1.65 3.57 -2.72
C GLN A 547 -0.17 3.57 -2.31
N THR A 548 0.64 2.94 -3.15
CA THR A 548 2.10 2.94 -3.06
C THR A 548 2.72 3.70 -4.23
N ASP A 549 3.98 4.15 -4.12
CA ASP A 549 4.64 4.85 -5.24
C ASP A 549 4.74 3.98 -6.49
N LEU A 550 4.84 2.66 -6.32
CA LEU A 550 4.85 1.68 -7.41
C LEU A 550 3.55 1.73 -8.22
N ASP A 551 2.43 2.08 -7.59
CA ASP A 551 1.13 2.21 -8.26
C ASP A 551 1.07 3.46 -9.16
N ARG A 552 1.91 4.47 -8.90
CA ARG A 552 2.02 5.71 -9.70
C ARG A 552 3.11 5.66 -10.76
N VAL A 553 3.89 4.57 -10.85
CA VAL A 553 4.81 4.37 -11.98
C VAL A 553 3.97 4.08 -13.23
N LYS A 554 3.46 5.13 -13.86
CA LYS A 554 2.90 5.13 -15.21
C LYS A 554 3.79 5.98 -16.11
N ASP A 555 4.10 5.43 -17.29
CA ASP A 555 4.30 6.08 -18.59
C ASP A 555 5.17 7.35 -18.67
N GLU A 556 6.19 7.50 -17.81
CA GLU A 556 7.39 8.23 -18.21
C GLU A 556 8.27 7.30 -19.06
N ASP A 557 7.75 6.89 -20.22
CA ASP A 557 8.42 5.95 -21.15
C ASP A 557 9.73 6.53 -21.73
N GLU A 558 9.99 7.81 -21.50
CA GLU A 558 11.15 8.53 -22.03
C GLU A 558 12.25 8.83 -21.00
N ALA A 559 12.11 8.41 -19.74
CA ALA A 559 13.09 8.70 -18.68
C ALA A 559 13.72 7.45 -18.07
N LEU A 560 15.02 7.53 -17.75
CA LEU A 560 15.76 6.47 -17.07
C LEU A 560 15.30 6.33 -15.62
N LYS A 561 15.13 5.11 -15.14
CA LYS A 561 14.57 4.86 -13.81
C LYS A 561 15.65 4.52 -12.79
N LEU A 562 15.75 5.33 -11.74
CA LEU A 562 16.59 5.10 -10.56
C LEU A 562 15.73 4.52 -9.46
N MET A 563 16.09 3.36 -8.91
CA MET A 563 15.30 2.77 -7.83
C MET A 563 16.09 1.80 -6.97
N THR A 564 15.54 1.49 -5.79
CA THR A 564 16.11 0.42 -4.97
C THR A 564 15.81 -0.95 -5.57
N LEU A 565 16.65 -1.94 -5.26
CA LEU A 565 16.39 -3.35 -5.56
C LEU A 565 15.02 -3.84 -5.03
N HIS A 566 14.50 -3.24 -3.94
CA HIS A 566 13.19 -3.59 -3.41
C HIS A 566 12.06 -3.06 -4.30
N ASN A 567 12.18 -1.82 -4.78
CA ASN A 567 11.20 -1.20 -5.66
C ASN A 567 11.19 -1.83 -7.07
N ALA A 568 12.30 -2.47 -7.48
CA ALA A 568 12.38 -3.19 -8.75
C ALA A 568 11.55 -4.49 -8.80
N LYS A 569 11.00 -4.96 -7.67
CA LYS A 569 10.24 -6.20 -7.63
C LYS A 569 9.00 -6.11 -8.51
N GLY A 570 8.85 -7.10 -9.41
CA GLY A 570 7.75 -7.17 -10.38
C GLY A 570 8.02 -6.41 -11.69
N LEU A 571 9.03 -5.53 -11.73
CA LEU A 571 9.39 -4.77 -12.92
C LEU A 571 10.36 -5.55 -13.84
N GLU A 572 10.50 -5.07 -15.07
CA GLU A 572 11.45 -5.55 -16.07
C GLU A 572 11.90 -4.40 -16.96
N PHE A 573 13.14 -4.48 -17.44
CA PHE A 573 13.81 -3.48 -18.27
C PHE A 573 14.72 -4.20 -19.26
N GLU A 574 14.88 -3.67 -20.47
CA GLU A 574 15.84 -4.20 -21.44
C GLU A 574 17.28 -4.14 -20.91
N HIS A 575 17.64 -3.04 -20.24
CA HIS A 575 18.97 -2.83 -19.66
C HIS A 575 18.90 -2.47 -18.19
N VAL A 576 19.68 -3.17 -17.37
CA VAL A 576 19.74 -2.97 -15.93
C VAL A 576 21.19 -2.79 -15.48
N PHE A 577 21.46 -1.70 -14.78
CA PHE A 577 22.69 -1.48 -14.02
C PHE A 577 22.40 -1.80 -12.55
N ILE A 578 23.18 -2.70 -11.95
CA ILE A 578 23.18 -2.92 -10.49
C ILE A 578 24.45 -2.27 -9.96
N VAL A 579 24.31 -1.28 -9.09
CA VAL A 579 25.39 -0.38 -8.65
C VAL A 579 25.65 -0.44 -7.15
N GLY A 580 26.87 -0.06 -6.74
CA GLY A 580 27.42 -0.22 -5.39
C GLY A 580 28.14 -1.54 -5.20
#